data_AF-A0A4S2RA77-F1
#
_entry.id   AF-A0A4S2RA77-F1
#
_cell.length_a   1.000
_cell.length_b   1.000
_cell.length_c   1.000
_cell.angle_alpha   90.00
_cell.angle_beta   90.00
_cell.angle_gamma   90.00
#
_symmetry.space_group_name_H-M   'P 1'
#
loop_
_entity.id
_entity.type
_entity.pdbx_description
1 polymer ?
#
loop_
_entity_poly.entity_id
_entity_poly.type
_entity_poly.pdbx_seq_one_letter_code
_entity_poly.pdbx_strand_id
1 'polypeptide(L)'
;MLRVMLEEYGLEDAEIARDTTFHDDLEMESIDLVSLSGSLREHYGDRVNFAEFIADLELDEIIALRVGQLVDYIVSSLRATES
;
A
#
# COMPACT_ATOMS: atom_id res chain seq x y z
N MET A 1 -8.16 5.51 4.46
CA MET A 1 -6.89 4.82 4.72
C MET A 1 -5.74 5.57 4.09
N LEU A 2 -5.35 5.32 2.83
CA LEU A 2 -4.22 6.03 2.20
C LEU A 2 -4.39 7.56 2.19
N ARG A 3 -5.57 8.06 1.82
CA ARG A 3 -5.87 9.50 1.84
C ARG A 3 -5.76 10.12 3.24
N VAL A 4 -6.16 9.38 4.27
CA VAL A 4 -6.06 9.82 5.68
C VAL A 4 -4.61 9.94 6.12
N MET A 5 -3.74 9.04 5.64
CA MET A 5 -2.31 9.15 5.90
C MET A 5 -1.72 10.37 5.16
N LEU A 6 -2.09 10.59 3.89
CA LEU A 6 -1.59 11.72 3.09
C LEU A 6 -2.00 13.10 3.63
N GLU A 7 -3.14 13.20 4.33
CA GLU A 7 -3.54 14.41 5.05
C GLU A 7 -2.49 14.82 6.12
N GLU A 8 -1.82 13.86 6.76
CA GLU A 8 -0.75 14.13 7.74
C GLU A 8 0.51 14.73 7.09
N TYR A 9 0.73 14.46 5.79
CA TYR A 9 1.84 15.00 5.00
C TYR A 9 1.45 16.28 4.22
N GLY A 10 0.22 16.78 4.37
CA GLY A 10 -0.28 17.92 3.58
C GLY A 10 -0.45 17.61 2.09
N LEU A 11 -0.60 16.34 1.74
CA LEU A 11 -0.77 15.83 0.37
C LEU A 11 -2.24 15.49 0.06
N GLU A 12 -3.18 16.20 0.70
CA GLU A 12 -4.62 15.97 0.54
C GLU A 12 -5.13 16.14 -0.90
N ASP A 13 -4.48 17.01 -1.67
CA ASP A 13 -4.80 17.26 -3.09
C ASP A 13 -3.86 16.53 -4.06
N ALA A 14 -2.97 15.65 -3.58
CA ALA A 14 -2.09 14.89 -4.45
C ALA A 14 -2.89 13.99 -5.39
N GLU A 15 -2.53 14.03 -6.68
CA GLU A 15 -3.10 13.15 -7.69
C GLU A 15 -2.48 11.75 -7.52
N ILE A 16 -3.31 10.78 -7.13
CA ILE A 16 -2.88 9.40 -6.95
C ILE A 16 -3.36 8.59 -8.15
N ALA A 17 -2.42 8.19 -9.00
CA ALA A 17 -2.63 7.28 -10.11
C ALA A 17 -2.10 5.88 -9.78
N ARG A 18 -2.29 4.92 -10.70
CA ARG A 18 -1.75 3.56 -10.51
C ARG A 18 -0.23 3.52 -10.60
N ASP A 19 0.37 4.43 -11.34
CA ASP A 19 1.81 4.54 -11.52
C ASP A 19 2.52 5.32 -10.40
N THR A 20 1.77 6.04 -9.56
CA THR A 20 2.28 6.75 -8.38
C THR A 20 3.02 5.79 -7.45
N THR A 21 4.26 6.16 -7.12
CA THR A 21 5.16 5.43 -6.22
C THR A 21 4.93 5.86 -4.78
N PHE A 22 5.06 4.92 -3.84
CA PHE A 22 4.96 5.23 -2.42
C PHE A 22 6.15 6.05 -1.93
N HIS A 23 7.36 5.71 -2.38
CA HIS A 23 8.57 6.34 -1.89
C HIS A 23 8.87 7.69 -2.57
N ASP A 24 8.83 7.77 -3.91
CA ASP A 24 9.28 8.98 -4.61
C ASP A 24 8.15 10.02 -4.80
N ASP A 25 6.93 9.58 -5.12
CA ASP A 25 5.81 10.52 -5.38
C ASP A 25 5.03 10.88 -4.12
N LEU A 26 4.89 9.93 -3.18
CA LEU A 26 4.18 10.14 -1.91
C LEU A 26 5.11 10.37 -0.72
N GLU A 27 6.44 10.34 -0.94
CA GLU A 27 7.46 10.58 0.08
C GLU A 27 7.29 9.71 1.34
N MET A 28 6.69 8.52 1.22
CA MET A 28 6.42 7.64 2.34
C MET A 28 7.70 6.92 2.77
N GLU A 29 7.97 6.93 4.07
CA GLU A 29 9.07 6.18 4.66
C GLU A 29 8.69 4.71 4.86
N SER A 30 9.70 3.86 5.09
CA SER A 30 9.50 2.44 5.37
C SER A 30 8.59 2.18 6.59
N ILE A 31 8.57 3.09 7.56
CA ILE A 31 7.68 3.00 8.73
C ILE A 31 6.21 3.23 8.35
N ASP A 32 5.96 4.03 7.33
CA ASP A 32 4.61 4.35 6.87
C ASP A 32 3.99 3.16 6.14
N LEU A 33 4.82 2.33 5.48
CA LEU A 33 4.38 1.05 4.94
C LEU A 33 3.92 0.09 6.05
N VAL A 34 4.55 0.13 7.23
CA VAL A 34 4.11 -0.66 8.40
C VAL A 34 2.76 -0.15 8.90
N SER A 35 2.57 1.16 8.99
CA SER A 35 1.29 1.79 9.35
C SER A 35 0.19 1.45 8.34
N LEU A 36 0.50 1.50 7.04
CA LEU A 36 -0.40 1.12 5.96
C LEU A 36 -0.80 -0.35 6.06
N SER A 37 0.14 -1.25 6.40
CA SER A 37 -0.13 -2.66 6.68
C SER A 37 -1.17 -2.84 7.78
N GLY A 38 -1.01 -2.11 8.89
CA GLY A 38 -1.94 -2.11 10.02
C GLY A 38 -3.34 -1.72 9.57
N SER A 39 -3.47 -0.59 8.86
CA SER A 39 -4.78 -0.13 8.40
C SER A 39 -5.42 -1.04 7.34
N LEU A 40 -4.63 -1.68 6.48
CA LEU A 40 -5.13 -2.68 5.53
C LEU A 40 -5.73 -3.87 6.27
N ARG A 41 -5.05 -4.34 7.31
CA ARG A 41 -5.53 -5.44 8.14
C ARG A 41 -6.77 -5.06 8.94
N GLU A 42 -6.85 -3.84 9.46
CA GLU A 42 -8.06 -3.35 10.13
C GLU A 42 -9.27 -3.30 9.18
N HIS A 43 -9.05 -2.96 7.91
CA HIS A 43 -10.12 -2.83 6.93
C HIS A 43 -10.52 -4.16 6.26
N TYR A 44 -9.54 -4.97 5.86
CA TYR A 44 -9.76 -6.20 5.11
C TYR A 44 -9.68 -7.47 5.97
N GLY A 45 -9.18 -7.38 7.20
CA GLY A 45 -8.91 -8.53 8.06
C GLY A 45 -7.75 -9.37 7.53
N ASP A 46 -7.80 -10.67 7.79
CA ASP A 46 -6.78 -11.62 7.33
C ASP A 46 -6.88 -11.96 5.82
N ARG A 47 -7.79 -11.30 5.08
CA ARG A 47 -7.96 -11.49 3.63
C ARG A 47 -6.88 -10.81 2.79
N VAL A 48 -6.17 -9.84 3.36
CA VAL A 48 -5.09 -9.10 2.69
C VAL A 48 -3.90 -9.06 3.64
N ASN A 49 -2.81 -9.74 3.28
CA ASN A 49 -1.61 -9.83 4.11
C ASN A 49 -0.48 -9.00 3.50
N PHE A 50 -0.54 -7.68 3.71
CA PHE A 50 0.46 -6.78 3.12
C PHE A 50 1.88 -7.03 3.63
N ALA A 51 2.04 -7.51 4.87
CA ALA A 51 3.37 -7.88 5.39
C ALA A 51 3.99 -9.05 4.61
N GLU A 52 3.20 -10.04 4.22
CA GLU A 52 3.64 -11.15 3.37
C GLU A 52 3.96 -10.68 1.95
N PHE A 53 3.15 -9.77 1.39
CA PHE A 53 3.44 -9.17 0.09
C PHE A 53 4.78 -8.42 0.08
N ILE A 54 5.05 -7.58 1.09
CA ILE A 54 6.33 -6.87 1.19
C ILE A 54 7.50 -7.81 1.45
N ALA A 55 7.31 -8.89 2.20
CA ALA A 55 8.36 -9.86 2.49
C ALA A 55 8.83 -10.65 1.26
N ASP A 56 8.03 -10.69 0.20
CA ASP A 56 8.37 -11.36 -1.08
C ASP A 56 9.15 -10.43 -2.03
N LEU A 57 9.18 -9.12 -1.77
CA LEU A 57 9.83 -8.12 -2.60
C LEU A 57 11.29 -7.87 -2.20
N GLU A 58 12.14 -7.59 -3.18
CA GLU A 58 13.48 -7.07 -2.93
C GLU A 58 13.47 -5.58 -2.55
N LEU A 59 14.56 -5.08 -1.95
CA LEU A 59 14.65 -3.68 -1.51
C LEU A 59 14.39 -2.67 -2.64
N ASP A 60 14.95 -2.91 -3.82
CA ASP A 60 14.73 -2.06 -4.99
C ASP A 60 13.25 -2.06 -5.44
N GLU A 61 12.56 -3.18 -5.26
CA GLU A 61 11.13 -3.31 -5.57
C GLU A 61 10.24 -2.63 -4.53
N ILE A 62 10.65 -2.64 -3.25
CA ILE A 62 9.97 -1.91 -2.18
C ILE A 62 10.08 -0.40 -2.42
N ILE A 63 11.27 0.09 -2.79
CA ILE A 63 11.48 1.52 -3.11
C ILE A 63 10.65 1.91 -4.33
N ALA A 64 10.61 1.06 -5.37
CA ALA A 64 9.86 1.30 -6.59
C ALA A 64 8.35 0.95 -6.49
N LEU A 65 7.84 0.62 -5.29
CA LEU A 65 6.49 0.10 -5.11
C LEU A 65 5.44 1.15 -5.51
N ARG A 66 4.51 0.75 -6.36
CA ARG A 66 3.43 1.62 -6.87
C ARG A 66 2.09 1.32 -6.22
N VAL A 67 1.24 2.34 -6.16
CA VAL A 67 -0.15 2.23 -5.70
C VAL A 67 -0.91 1.19 -6.53
N GLY A 68 -0.69 1.12 -7.84
CA GLY A 68 -1.31 0.12 -8.71
C GLY A 68 -1.00 -1.32 -8.31
N GLN A 69 0.25 -1.61 -7.95
CA GLN A 69 0.67 -2.96 -7.52
C GLN A 69 -0.02 -3.36 -6.22
N LEU A 70 -0.13 -2.44 -5.26
CA LEU A 70 -0.88 -2.69 -4.02
C LEU A 70 -2.36 -2.95 -4.30
N VAL A 71 -2.99 -2.16 -5.17
CA VAL A 71 -4.40 -2.37 -5.54
C VAL A 71 -4.59 -3.74 -6.20
N ASP A 72 -3.69 -4.13 -7.10
CA ASP A 72 -3.77 -5.43 -7.78
C ASP A 72 -3.60 -6.60 -6.79
N TYR A 73 -2.68 -6.47 -5.83
CA TYR A 73 -2.53 -7.42 -4.73
C TYR A 73 -3.82 -7.54 -3.91
N ILE A 74 -4.41 -6.41 -3.46
CA ILE A 74 -5.66 -6.40 -2.69
C ILE A 74 -6.79 -7.09 -3.46
N VAL A 75 -6.98 -6.74 -4.73
CA VAL A 75 -8.04 -7.33 -5.57
C VAL A 75 -7.84 -8.83 -5.73
N SER A 76 -6.60 -9.28 -5.94
CA SER A 76 -6.27 -10.69 -6.06
C SER A 76 -6.57 -11.46 -4.76
N SER A 77 -6.12 -10.95 -3.61
CA SER A 77 -6.32 -11.63 -2.32
C SER A 77 -7.80 -11.69 -1.91
N LEU A 78 -8.57 -10.63 -2.19
CA LEU A 78 -10.01 -10.65 -1.94
C LEU A 78 -10.72 -11.72 -2.78
N ARG A 79 -10.40 -11.82 -4.07
CA ARG A 79 -10.96 -12.87 -4.96
C ARG A 79 -10.57 -14.28 -4.53
N ALA A 80 -9.34 -14.47 -4.07
CA ALA A 80 -8.87 -15.76 -3.59
C ALA A 80 -9.63 -16.23 -2.33
N THR A 81 -10.11 -15.29 -1.51
CA THR A 81 -10.88 -15.60 -0.29
C THR A 81 -12.36 -15.89 -0.59
N GLU A 82 -12.87 -15.56 -1.78
CA GLU A 82 -14.26 -15.81 -2.18
C GLU A 82 -14.48 -17.22 -2.78
N SER A 83 -13.42 -18.03 -2.89
CA SER A 83 -13.44 -19.37 -3.51
C SER A 83 -13.69 -20.53 -2.55
#